data_AF-A0A534IVH4-F1
#
_entry.id   AF-A0A534IVH4-F1
#
_cell.length_a   1.000
_cell.length_b   1.000
_cell.length_c   1.000
_cell.angle_alpha   90.00
_cell.angle_beta   90.00
_cell.angle_gamma   90.00
#
_symmetry.space_group_name_H-M   'P 1'
#
loop_
_entity.id
_entity.type
_entity.pdbx_description
1 polymer ?
#
loop_
_entity_poly.entity_id
_entity_poly.type
_entity_poly.pdbx_seq_one_letter_code
_entity_poly.pdbx_strand_id
1 'polypeptide(L)'
;MAASLVSLLLATLEIGTPVAAAPNITYQLYGNRNSGWGFTNNSLTTPGPPIEVVVGDNLTLNLTSLDGRSHNWYIDYNNNSVVDANETGSSSPTFRTGARLWNFTVSNRTGTFPYRSRFNGDGNMWGNITVLGSRGEPALTNLVLIGGVAIALVGVLAIAALAYRRRRVPPAPPPE
;
A
#
# COMPACT_ATOMS: atom_id res chain seq x y z
N MET A 1 -40.81 -14.90 -39.13
CA MET A 1 -40.00 -15.37 -38.00
C MET A 1 -38.54 -15.17 -38.37
N ALA A 2 -37.90 -14.14 -37.82
CA ALA A 2 -36.52 -13.69 -38.09
C ALA A 2 -36.17 -12.76 -36.91
N ALA A 3 -34.98 -12.66 -36.36
CA ALA A 3 -33.68 -13.24 -36.65
C ALA A 3 -32.87 -13.26 -35.34
N SER A 4 -31.84 -14.10 -35.34
CA SER A 4 -30.93 -14.46 -34.27
C SER A 4 -30.44 -13.32 -33.36
N LEU A 5 -30.46 -13.57 -32.05
CA LEU A 5 -29.66 -12.85 -31.06
C LEU A 5 -28.18 -13.24 -31.23
N VAL A 6 -27.32 -12.27 -31.54
CA VAL A 6 -25.88 -12.42 -31.37
C VAL A 6 -25.51 -11.75 -30.05
N SER A 7 -25.39 -12.54 -28.99
CA SER A 7 -24.79 -12.09 -27.73
C SER A 7 -23.27 -12.14 -27.89
N LEU A 8 -22.63 -10.99 -28.00
CA LEU A 8 -21.18 -10.88 -27.98
C LEU A 8 -20.71 -10.94 -26.51
N LEU A 9 -20.29 -12.12 -26.06
CA LEU A 9 -19.65 -12.30 -24.76
C LEU A 9 -18.19 -11.85 -24.87
N LEU A 10 -17.87 -10.66 -24.35
CA LEU A 10 -16.48 -10.22 -24.17
C LEU A 10 -15.92 -10.92 -22.92
N ALA A 11 -15.15 -11.99 -23.11
CA ALA A 11 -14.32 -12.55 -22.05
C ALA A 11 -13.06 -11.71 -21.92
N THR A 12 -12.94 -10.94 -20.83
CA THR A 12 -11.68 -10.28 -20.46
C THR A 12 -10.74 -11.33 -19.87
N LEU A 13 -9.62 -11.60 -20.56
CA LEU A 13 -8.50 -12.34 -19.97
C LEU A 13 -7.82 -11.40 -18.97
N GLU A 14 -8.07 -11.59 -17.68
CA GLU A 14 -7.25 -10.98 -16.63
C GLU A 14 -5.90 -11.70 -16.62
N ILE A 15 -4.93 -11.18 -17.39
CA ILE A 15 -3.54 -11.57 -17.21
C ILE A 15 -3.11 -10.93 -15.88
N GLY A 16 -3.31 -11.65 -14.78
CA GLY A 16 -2.82 -11.24 -13.48
C GLY A 16 -1.31 -11.08 -13.56
N THR A 17 -0.83 -9.84 -13.59
CA THR A 17 0.58 -9.57 -13.33
C THR A 17 0.89 -10.12 -11.94
N PRO A 18 1.94 -10.93 -11.76
CA PRO A 18 2.31 -11.35 -10.42
C PRO A 18 2.54 -10.10 -9.60
N VAL A 19 1.72 -9.88 -8.57
CA VAL A 19 2.00 -8.87 -7.54
C VAL A 19 3.38 -9.23 -7.03
N ALA A 20 4.36 -8.35 -7.28
CA ALA A 20 5.68 -8.52 -6.73
C ALA A 20 5.54 -8.66 -5.21
N ALA A 21 6.05 -9.76 -4.65
CA ALA A 21 5.99 -9.97 -3.21
C ALA A 21 6.57 -8.74 -2.49
N ALA A 22 5.90 -8.32 -1.41
CA ALA A 22 6.38 -7.20 -0.62
C ALA A 22 7.86 -7.41 -0.23
N PRO A 23 8.73 -6.40 -0.43
CA PRO A 23 10.11 -6.48 0.00
C PRO A 23 10.22 -6.78 1.49
N ASN A 24 11.18 -7.64 1.87
CA ASN A 24 11.56 -7.79 3.27
C ASN A 24 12.68 -6.79 3.57
N ILE A 25 12.43 -5.84 4.47
CA ILE A 25 13.41 -4.84 4.90
C ILE A 25 13.84 -5.17 6.31
N THR A 26 15.14 -5.04 6.62
CA THR A 26 15.64 -5.27 7.98
C THR A 26 16.46 -4.08 8.47
N TYR A 27 16.16 -3.58 9.68
CA TYR A 27 16.97 -2.60 10.39
C TYR A 27 17.47 -3.15 11.72
N GLN A 28 18.76 -2.91 12.01
CA GLN A 28 19.29 -3.02 13.37
C GLN A 28 19.03 -1.71 14.12
N LEU A 29 18.49 -1.80 15.35
CA LEU A 29 18.27 -0.64 16.20
C LEU A 29 18.72 -0.91 17.63
N TYR A 30 19.56 -0.03 18.14
CA TYR A 30 20.01 0.01 19.53
C TYR A 30 19.28 1.12 20.26
N GLY A 31 18.74 0.81 21.45
CA GLY A 31 18.00 1.74 22.29
C GLY A 31 18.68 1.98 23.63
N ASN A 32 18.69 3.23 24.07
CA ASN A 32 19.08 3.64 25.42
C ASN A 32 18.18 4.80 25.85
N ARG A 33 17.58 4.71 27.03
CA ARG A 33 16.68 5.72 27.55
C ARG A 33 17.27 7.14 27.56
N ASN A 34 18.56 7.26 27.82
CA ASN A 34 19.21 8.56 27.97
C ASN A 34 19.67 9.15 26.62
N SER A 35 20.01 8.30 25.65
CA SER A 35 20.63 8.71 24.39
C SER A 35 19.76 8.51 23.14
N GLY A 36 18.63 7.81 23.27
CA GLY A 36 17.67 7.59 22.19
C GLY A 36 17.92 6.30 21.40
N TRP A 37 17.83 6.39 20.08
CA TRP A 37 17.97 5.25 19.16
C TRP A 37 19.18 5.44 18.24
N GLY A 38 19.77 4.33 17.78
CA GLY A 38 20.88 4.33 16.82
C GLY A 38 20.92 3.05 15.98
N PHE A 39 21.49 3.12 14.77
CA PHE A 39 21.73 1.94 13.94
C PHE A 39 22.93 1.11 14.41
N THR A 40 23.85 1.73 15.15
CA THR A 40 24.96 1.06 15.83
C THR A 40 24.90 1.30 17.34
N ASN A 41 25.69 0.55 18.10
CA ASN A 41 25.75 0.68 19.55
C ASN A 41 26.44 1.98 20.04
N ASN A 42 26.96 2.80 19.13
CA ASN A 42 27.66 4.05 19.41
C ASN A 42 27.10 5.25 18.62
N SER A 43 26.02 5.09 17.86
CA SER A 43 25.38 6.16 17.07
C SER A 43 24.05 6.63 17.66
N LEU A 44 23.86 6.53 18.98
CA LEU A 44 22.58 6.82 19.61
C LEU A 44 22.33 8.33 19.63
N THR A 45 21.20 8.75 19.07
CA THR A 45 20.77 10.14 19.05
C THR A 45 19.29 10.28 19.40
N THR A 46 18.91 11.50 19.76
CA THR A 46 17.53 11.91 19.97
C THR A 46 17.32 13.22 19.17
N PRO A 47 16.54 13.22 18.07
CA PRO A 47 15.86 12.08 17.47
C PRO A 47 16.82 10.97 17.01
N GLY A 48 16.31 9.74 17.00
CA GLY A 48 16.96 8.58 16.44
C GLY A 48 17.09 8.66 14.92
N PRO A 49 17.77 7.66 14.30
CA PRO A 49 18.02 7.67 12.87
C PRO A 49 16.71 7.63 12.07
N PRO A 50 16.66 8.28 10.89
CA PRO A 50 15.48 8.24 10.03
C PRO A 50 15.31 6.84 9.43
N ILE A 51 14.06 6.39 9.35
CA ILE A 51 13.67 5.13 8.69
C ILE A 51 12.79 5.48 7.49
N GLU A 52 13.04 4.87 6.34
CA GLU A 52 12.20 5.04 5.15
C GLU A 52 11.71 3.67 4.68
N VAL A 53 10.40 3.55 4.50
CA VAL A 53 9.74 2.32 4.08
C VAL A 53 8.57 2.64 3.13
N VAL A 54 8.06 1.62 2.45
CA VAL A 54 6.93 1.71 1.54
C VAL A 54 5.73 0.99 2.16
N VAL A 55 4.51 1.48 1.90
CA VAL A 55 3.28 0.75 2.22
C VAL A 55 3.36 -0.69 1.71
N GLY A 56 3.07 -1.65 2.59
CA GLY A 56 3.07 -3.07 2.27
C GLY A 56 4.39 -3.79 2.49
N ASP A 57 5.53 -3.09 2.69
CA ASP A 57 6.80 -3.72 3.03
C ASP A 57 6.68 -4.60 4.29
N ASN A 58 7.41 -5.72 4.32
CA ASN A 58 7.53 -6.52 5.53
C ASN A 58 8.79 -6.08 6.28
N LEU A 59 8.62 -5.22 7.29
CA LEU A 59 9.72 -4.65 8.06
C LEU A 59 10.08 -5.55 9.24
N THR A 60 11.36 -5.94 9.31
CA THR A 60 11.96 -6.60 10.46
C THR A 60 12.90 -5.64 11.21
N LEU A 61 12.65 -5.44 12.49
CA LEU A 61 13.53 -4.71 13.39
C LEU A 61 14.30 -5.69 14.26
N ASN A 62 15.62 -5.56 14.30
CA ASN A 62 16.46 -6.20 15.30
C ASN A 62 16.75 -5.21 16.43
N LEU A 63 15.98 -5.32 17.51
CA LEU A 63 15.96 -4.37 18.62
C LEU A 63 16.92 -4.83 19.72
N THR A 64 17.79 -3.96 20.21
CA THR A 64 18.72 -4.27 21.31
C THR A 64 18.72 -3.13 22.32
N SER A 65 18.50 -3.43 23.61
CA SER A 65 18.67 -2.45 24.69
C SER A 65 20.14 -2.37 25.11
N LEU A 66 20.65 -1.16 25.30
CA LEU A 66 22.01 -0.89 25.79
C LEU A 66 22.07 -0.45 27.26
N ASP A 67 20.93 -0.20 27.89
CA ASP A 67 20.86 0.23 29.30
C ASP A 67 20.21 -0.83 30.22
N GLY A 68 19.84 -2.00 29.66
CA GLY A 68 19.25 -3.11 30.39
C GLY A 68 17.85 -2.81 30.94
N ARG A 69 17.16 -1.80 30.40
CA ARG A 69 15.79 -1.43 30.75
C ARG A 69 14.80 -2.01 29.75
N SER A 70 13.56 -2.13 30.19
CA SER A 70 12.46 -2.57 29.32
C SER A 70 12.09 -1.47 28.35
N HIS A 71 12.05 -1.79 27.07
CA HIS A 71 11.61 -0.91 26.00
C HIS A 71 10.65 -1.64 25.07
N ASN A 72 9.96 -0.86 24.24
CA ASN A 72 9.30 -1.33 23.04
C ASN A 72 9.58 -0.36 21.89
N TRP A 73 9.05 -0.70 20.73
CA TRP A 73 9.10 0.15 19.55
C TRP A 73 7.71 0.15 18.91
N TYR A 74 7.21 1.30 18.47
CA TYR A 74 5.96 1.41 17.71
C TYR A 74 5.97 2.68 16.88
N ILE A 75 5.14 2.74 15.84
CA ILE A 75 4.84 3.96 15.11
C ILE A 75 3.71 4.67 15.84
N ASP A 76 3.94 5.91 16.22
CA ASP A 76 2.97 6.81 16.86
C ASP A 76 2.35 7.70 15.77
N TYR A 77 1.24 7.25 15.19
CA TYR A 77 0.60 7.86 14.03
C TYR A 77 -0.05 9.21 14.35
N ASN A 78 -0.48 9.42 15.59
CA ASN A 78 -1.14 10.66 16.02
C ASN A 78 -0.27 11.55 16.92
N ASN A 79 0.97 11.15 17.19
CA ASN A 79 1.96 11.86 17.98
C ASN A 79 1.53 12.11 19.45
N ASN A 80 0.82 11.16 20.07
CA ASN A 80 0.34 11.29 21.45
C ASN A 80 1.20 10.55 22.49
N SER A 81 2.26 9.86 22.05
CA SER A 81 3.17 9.05 22.90
C SER A 81 2.51 7.89 23.66
N VAL A 82 1.36 7.41 23.18
CA VAL A 82 0.65 6.24 23.69
C VAL A 82 0.44 5.26 22.53
N VAL A 83 0.37 3.96 22.81
CA VAL A 83 0.00 2.97 21.78
C VAL A 83 -1.51 2.93 21.65
N ASP A 84 -2.03 3.44 20.55
CA ASP A 84 -3.45 3.39 20.23
C ASP A 84 -3.86 2.09 19.53
N ALA A 85 -5.17 1.84 19.48
CA ALA A 85 -5.73 0.63 18.87
C ALA A 85 -5.24 0.40 17.43
N ASN A 86 -5.04 1.50 16.68
CA ASN A 86 -4.59 1.51 15.30
C ASN A 86 -3.06 1.47 15.12
N GLU A 87 -2.29 1.33 16.19
CA GLU A 87 -0.82 1.27 16.20
C GLU A 87 -0.30 -0.08 16.70
N THR A 88 -1.18 -0.87 17.31
CA THR A 88 -0.89 -2.21 17.84
C THR A 88 -0.19 -3.13 16.83
N GLY A 89 -0.51 -3.02 15.53
CA GLY A 89 0.13 -3.80 14.47
C GLY A 89 1.61 -3.48 14.23
N SER A 90 2.08 -2.29 14.62
CA SER A 90 3.50 -1.90 14.57
C SER A 90 4.21 -2.06 15.92
N SER A 91 3.45 -2.28 17.00
CA SER A 91 3.97 -2.28 18.36
C SER A 91 4.71 -3.57 18.67
N SER A 92 6.02 -3.46 18.86
CA SER A 92 6.84 -4.60 19.22
C SER A 92 6.55 -5.07 20.65
N PRO A 93 6.70 -6.37 20.93
CA PRO A 93 6.67 -6.83 22.30
C PRO A 93 7.86 -6.29 23.08
N THR A 94 7.73 -6.25 24.41
CA THR A 94 8.79 -5.72 25.29
C THR A 94 10.10 -6.50 25.13
N PHE A 95 11.21 -5.76 25.15
CA PHE A 95 12.56 -6.30 25.15
C PHE A 95 13.42 -5.56 26.20
N ARG A 96 14.44 -6.26 26.74
CA ARG A 96 15.27 -5.74 27.83
C ARG A 96 16.72 -6.18 27.75
N THR A 97 16.97 -7.45 27.41
CA THR A 97 18.31 -8.01 27.25
C THR A 97 18.37 -8.81 25.96
N GLY A 98 19.52 -8.72 25.27
CA GLY A 98 19.73 -9.40 24.00
C GLY A 98 19.00 -8.76 22.82
N ALA A 99 19.26 -9.33 21.65
CA ALA A 99 18.64 -8.96 20.39
C ALA A 99 17.21 -9.51 20.30
N ARG A 100 16.24 -8.67 19.93
CA ARG A 100 14.84 -9.03 19.72
C ARG A 100 14.45 -8.73 18.28
N LEU A 101 14.14 -9.78 17.51
CA LEU A 101 13.53 -9.64 16.19
C LEU A 101 12.03 -9.37 16.33
N TRP A 102 11.57 -8.36 15.60
CA TRP A 102 10.17 -7.99 15.47
C TRP A 102 9.85 -7.75 13.99
N ASN A 103 8.87 -8.47 13.44
CA ASN A 103 8.42 -8.26 12.07
C ASN A 103 6.98 -7.75 12.05
N PHE A 104 6.68 -6.89 11.09
CA PHE A 104 5.33 -6.43 10.82
C PHE A 104 5.22 -5.90 9.39
N THR A 105 4.00 -5.91 8.85
CA THR A 105 3.70 -5.29 7.55
C THR A 105 3.43 -3.81 7.74
N VAL A 106 4.09 -2.96 6.94
CA VAL A 106 3.89 -1.51 6.95
C VAL A 106 2.46 -1.19 6.53
N SER A 107 1.72 -0.52 7.41
CA SER A 107 0.31 -0.22 7.20
C SER A 107 0.09 0.73 6.01
N ASN A 108 -1.13 0.73 5.45
CA ASN A 108 -1.52 1.62 4.36
C ASN A 108 -1.74 3.07 4.82
N ARG A 109 -0.70 3.69 5.38
CA ARG A 109 -0.67 5.06 5.90
C ARG A 109 0.62 5.73 5.47
N THR A 110 0.54 6.58 4.46
CA THR A 110 1.67 7.36 3.98
C THR A 110 1.88 8.61 4.83
N GLY A 111 3.14 9.03 5.00
CA GLY A 111 3.50 10.22 5.76
C GLY A 111 4.74 10.01 6.59
N THR A 112 5.15 11.05 7.32
CA THR A 112 6.25 10.96 8.29
C THR A 112 5.66 10.99 9.69
N PHE A 113 5.97 9.95 10.47
CA PHE A 113 5.47 9.75 11.82
C PHE A 113 6.62 9.52 12.79
N PRO A 114 6.48 9.91 14.07
CA PRO A 114 7.43 9.48 15.08
C PRO A 114 7.31 7.97 15.31
N TYR A 115 8.44 7.29 15.45
CA TYR A 115 8.50 6.01 16.14
C TYR A 115 9.04 6.20 17.55
N ARG A 116 8.59 5.40 18.52
CA ARG A 116 8.85 5.64 19.95
C ARG A 116 8.99 4.36 20.77
N SER A 117 9.49 4.50 22.01
CA SER A 117 9.20 3.59 23.13
C SER A 117 8.16 4.24 24.06
N ARG A 118 7.32 3.44 24.70
CA ARG A 118 6.21 3.90 25.58
C ARG A 118 6.52 3.83 27.07
N PHE A 119 7.67 3.26 27.46
CA PHE A 119 7.96 3.03 28.87
C PHE A 119 8.21 4.34 29.61
N ASN A 120 7.87 4.36 30.90
CA ASN A 120 8.04 5.55 31.73
C ASN A 120 9.52 5.99 31.77
N GLY A 121 9.76 7.24 31.39
CA GLY A 121 11.10 7.82 31.30
C GLY A 121 11.78 7.69 29.93
N ASP A 122 11.15 7.04 28.94
CA ASP A 122 11.69 6.88 27.58
C ASP A 122 11.46 8.10 26.67
N GLY A 123 11.36 9.31 27.25
CA GLY A 123 11.08 10.54 26.50
C GLY A 123 12.10 10.86 25.38
N ASN A 124 13.32 10.33 25.48
CA ASN A 124 14.36 10.49 24.45
C ASN A 124 14.34 9.36 23.40
N MET A 125 13.56 8.30 23.59
CA MET A 125 13.55 7.16 22.69
C MET A 125 12.53 7.36 21.58
N TRP A 126 12.79 8.34 20.72
CA TRP A 126 11.98 8.61 19.53
C TRP A 126 12.85 8.94 18.32
N GLY A 127 12.31 8.75 17.11
CA GLY A 127 12.87 9.18 15.84
C GLY A 127 11.78 9.22 14.77
N ASN A 128 12.10 9.50 13.51
CA ASN A 128 11.11 9.63 12.45
C ASN A 128 11.14 8.45 11.48
N ILE A 129 9.97 7.95 11.11
CA ILE A 129 9.75 7.00 10.03
C ILE A 129 8.91 7.65 8.92
N THR A 130 9.39 7.58 7.69
CA THR A 130 8.69 8.04 6.49
C THR A 130 8.14 6.83 5.75
N VAL A 131 6.82 6.79 5.59
CA VAL A 131 6.10 5.76 4.84
C VAL A 131 5.69 6.33 3.48
N LEU A 132 6.31 5.81 2.43
CA LEU A 132 6.03 6.16 1.03
C LEU A 132 4.84 5.37 0.49
N GLY A 133 4.19 5.91 -0.54
CA GLY A 133 3.06 5.25 -1.21
C GLY A 133 3.44 3.91 -1.83
N SER A 134 2.49 2.98 -1.89
CA SER A 134 2.71 1.63 -2.40
C SER A 134 3.41 1.65 -3.76
N ARG A 135 4.35 0.72 -3.97
CA ARG A 135 5.01 0.52 -5.26
C ARG A 135 3.92 0.07 -6.25
N GLY A 136 3.45 1.01 -7.07
CA GLY A 136 2.15 0.93 -7.72
C GLY A 136 1.93 -0.35 -8.51
N GLU A 137 0.70 -0.86 -8.43
CA GLU A 137 0.07 -1.54 -9.56
C GLU A 137 0.23 -0.66 -10.82
N PRO A 138 0.58 -1.22 -11.98
CA PRO A 138 0.59 -0.42 -13.21
C PRO A 138 -0.80 0.19 -13.41
N ALA A 139 -0.85 1.50 -13.66
CA ALA A 139 -2.06 2.33 -13.78
C ALA A 139 -2.99 1.98 -14.98
N LEU A 140 -2.94 0.75 -15.49
CA LEU A 140 -3.65 0.30 -16.69
C LEU A 140 -5.12 -0.05 -16.43
N THR A 141 -5.54 -0.27 -15.18
CA THR A 141 -6.91 -0.67 -14.84
C THR A 141 -7.96 0.39 -15.21
N ASN A 142 -7.65 1.68 -15.08
CA ASN A 142 -8.58 2.75 -15.46
C ASN A 142 -8.62 3.03 -16.97
N LEU A 143 -7.52 2.80 -17.69
CA LEU A 143 -7.46 2.99 -19.15
C LEU A 143 -8.24 1.92 -19.91
N VAL A 144 -8.20 0.66 -19.45
CA VAL A 144 -8.96 -0.44 -20.07
C VAL A 144 -10.46 -0.27 -19.85
N LEU A 145 -10.89 0.22 -18.68
CA LEU A 145 -12.31 0.43 -18.40
C LEU A 145 -12.87 1.63 -19.19
N ILE A 146 -12.13 2.75 -19.28
CA ILE A 146 -12.56 3.93 -20.04
C ILE A 146 -12.48 3.66 -21.56
N GLY A 147 -11.42 3.00 -22.03
CA GLY A 147 -11.24 2.65 -23.45
C GLY A 147 -12.23 1.60 -23.94
N GLY A 148 -12.50 0.56 -23.13
CA GLY A 148 -13.45 -0.51 -23.46
C GLY A 148 -14.90 -0.02 -23.53
N VAL A 149 -15.31 0.84 -22.59
CA VAL A 149 -16.66 1.43 -22.59
C VAL A 149 -16.86 2.40 -23.75
N ALA A 150 -15.85 3.22 -24.08
CA ALA A 150 -15.93 4.15 -25.21
C ALA A 150 -16.08 3.43 -26.56
N ILE A 151 -15.31 2.36 -26.80
CA ILE A 151 -15.38 1.58 -28.04
C ILE A 151 -16.72 0.85 -28.17
N ALA A 152 -17.24 0.29 -27.07
CA ALA A 152 -18.55 -0.37 -27.07
C ALA A 152 -19.69 0.60 -27.41
N LEU A 153 -19.68 1.81 -26.83
CA LEU A 153 -20.69 2.84 -27.12
C LEU A 153 -20.66 3.31 -28.57
N VAL A 154 -19.46 3.54 -29.14
CA VAL A 154 -19.32 3.93 -30.57
C VAL A 154 -19.79 2.79 -31.49
N GLY A 155 -19.46 1.54 -31.17
CA GLY A 155 -19.91 0.38 -31.93
C GLY A 155 -21.43 0.25 -31.96
N VAL A 156 -22.10 0.40 -30.81
CA VAL A 156 -23.58 0.34 -30.71
C VAL A 156 -24.22 1.48 -31.50
N LEU A 157 -23.69 2.70 -31.41
CA LEU A 157 -24.20 3.85 -32.17
C LEU A 157 -24.03 3.68 -33.68
N ALA A 158 -22.88 3.15 -34.13
CA ALA A 158 -22.64 2.86 -35.54
C ALA A 158 -23.60 1.80 -36.09
N ILE A 159 -23.84 0.72 -35.34
CA ILE A 159 -24.79 -0.33 -35.72
C ILE A 159 -26.22 0.20 -35.77
N ALA A 160 -26.63 1.01 -34.78
CA ALA A 160 -27.95 1.64 -34.75
C ALA A 160 -28.15 2.59 -35.95
N ALA A 161 -27.14 3.41 -36.28
CA ALA A 161 -27.17 4.28 -37.44
C ALA A 161 -27.26 3.51 -38.77
N LEU A 162 -26.54 2.38 -38.88
CA LEU A 162 -26.57 1.53 -40.08
C LEU A 162 -27.94 0.86 -40.26
N ALA A 163 -28.52 0.35 -39.17
CA ALA A 163 -29.85 -0.24 -39.16
C ALA A 163 -30.92 0.80 -39.51
N TYR A 164 -30.78 2.03 -39.02
CA TYR A 164 -31.68 3.14 -39.35
C TYR A 164 -31.62 3.52 -40.83
N ARG A 165 -30.41 3.57 -41.42
CA ARG A 165 -30.22 3.88 -42.84
C ARG A 165 -30.85 2.82 -43.75
N ARG A 166 -30.70 1.53 -43.44
CA ARG A 166 -31.29 0.44 -44.25
C ARG A 166 -32.81 0.46 -44.27
N ARG A 167 -33.46 0.89 -43.18
CA ARG A 167 -34.93 1.01 -43.09
C ARG A 167 -35.50 2.15 -43.92
N ARG A 168 -34.68 3.11 -44.34
CA ARG A 168 -35.11 4.28 -45.12
C ARG A 168 -34.92 4.12 -46.64
N VAL A 169 -34.45 2.97 -47.12
CA VAL A 169 -34.43 2.67 -48.56
C VAL A 169 -35.85 2.24 -48.96
N PRO A 170 -36.59 3.00 -49.78
CA PRO A 170 -37.94 2.64 -50.21
C PRO A 170 -37.92 1.38 -51.07
N PRO A 171 -39.00 0.55 -51.08
CA PRO A 171 -39.08 -0.61 -51.96
C PRO A 171 -38.99 -0.17 -53.42
N ALA A 172 -38.28 -0.95 -54.25
CA ALA A 172 -38.22 -0.70 -55.69
C ALA A 172 -39.64 -0.75 -56.30
N PRO A 173 -39.98 0.16 -57.22
CA PRO A 173 -41.30 0.16 -57.85
C PRO A 173 -41.53 -1.15 -58.61
N PRO A 174 -42.78 -1.64 -58.68
CA PRO A 174 -43.10 -2.91 -59.33
C PRO A 174 -42.70 -2.86 -60.82
N PRO A 175 -42.18 -3.96 -61.38
CA PRO A 175 -41.93 -4.04 -62.81
C PRO A 175 -43.26 -3.97 -63.59
N GLU A 176 -43.25 -3.21 -64.69
CA GLU A 176 -44.37 -3.00 -65.62
C GLU A 176 -44.88 -4.28 -66.28
#